data_AF-A0A0D2CX83-F1
#
_entry.id   AF-A0A0D2CX83-F1
#
_cell.length_a   1.000
_cell.length_b   1.000
_cell.length_c   1.000
_cell.angle_alpha   90.00
_cell.angle_beta   90.00
_cell.angle_gamma   90.00
#
_symmetry.space_group_name_H-M   'P 1'
#
loop_
_entity.id
_entity.type
_entity.pdbx_description
1 polymer ?
#
loop_
_entity_poly.entity_id
_entity_poly.type
_entity_poly.pdbx_seq_one_letter_code
_entity_poly.pdbx_strand_id
1 'polypeptide(L)'
;MGTSHTGSWMADWASIPTKALGIIKSSNPSLLKTLQTNDQFLESIQQRFLAMLRDVPNSRSGIEITCFYEELPLAMAGKVVSKKSATFPGYNVIGIHANHRDMVRFFK
;
A
#
# COMPACT_ATOMS: atom_id res chain seq x y z
N MET A 1 1.39 -3.44 6.17
CA MET A 1 0.15 -3.80 5.44
C MET A 1 -0.67 -2.53 5.28
N GLY A 2 -1.23 -2.28 4.11
CA GLY A 2 -2.02 -1.08 3.86
C GLY A 2 -1.33 0.02 3.04
N THR A 3 -0.17 -0.25 2.45
CA THR A 3 0.48 0.64 1.48
C THR A 3 0.32 0.05 0.09
N SER A 4 -0.16 0.85 -0.85
CA SER A 4 -0.17 0.48 -2.25
C SER A 4 1.22 0.70 -2.85
N HIS A 5 1.66 -0.29 -3.62
CA HIS A 5 2.96 -0.42 -4.25
C HIS A 5 2.90 -0.04 -5.75
N THR A 6 1.98 0.80 -6.15
CA THR A 6 1.96 1.35 -7.50
C THR A 6 1.96 2.87 -7.37
N GLY A 7 2.78 3.60 -8.15
CA GLY A 7 2.94 5.06 -8.05
C GLY A 7 1.59 5.81 -7.90
N SER A 8 0.56 5.35 -8.62
CA SER A 8 -0.82 5.84 -8.53
C SER A 8 -1.50 5.78 -7.16
N TRP A 9 -0.87 5.20 -6.14
CA TRP A 9 -1.47 5.04 -4.81
C TRP A 9 -1.99 6.35 -4.24
N MET A 10 -1.32 7.48 -4.52
CA MET A 10 -1.80 8.76 -4.02
C MET A 10 -3.08 9.23 -4.69
N ALA A 11 -3.23 8.94 -5.98
CA ALA A 11 -4.44 9.23 -6.73
C ALA A 11 -5.58 8.33 -6.23
N ASP A 12 -5.28 7.07 -5.90
CA ASP A 12 -6.24 6.17 -5.28
C ASP A 12 -6.68 6.70 -3.90
N TRP A 13 -5.74 7.15 -3.06
CA TRP A 13 -6.05 7.76 -1.75
C TRP A 13 -6.76 9.12 -1.83
N ALA A 14 -6.50 9.91 -2.88
CA ALA A 14 -7.18 11.19 -3.14
C ALA A 14 -8.70 11.06 -3.20
N SER A 15 -9.16 9.93 -3.72
CA SER A 15 -10.56 9.65 -4.00
C SER A 15 -11.32 9.14 -2.77
N ILE A 16 -10.61 8.78 -1.70
CA ILE A 16 -11.18 8.16 -0.51
C ILE A 16 -11.62 9.24 0.48
N PRO A 17 -12.90 9.27 0.91
CA PRO A 17 -13.37 10.20 1.92
C PRO A 17 -12.62 10.04 3.25
N THR A 18 -12.22 11.15 3.88
CA THR A 18 -11.53 11.16 5.18
C THR A 18 -12.28 10.43 6.29
N LYS A 19 -13.62 10.38 6.22
CA LYS A 19 -14.49 9.62 7.14
C LYS A 19 -14.38 8.09 6.98
N ALA A 20 -14.07 7.60 5.77
CA ALA A 20 -13.85 6.18 5.50
C ALA A 20 -12.46 5.71 5.98
N LEU A 21 -11.49 6.63 6.04
CA LEU A 21 -10.09 6.39 6.43
C LEU A 21 -9.82 6.37 7.93
N GLY A 22 -10.85 6.24 8.77
CA GLY A 22 -10.90 6.66 10.18
C GLY A 22 -9.80 6.22 11.15
N ILE A 23 -8.71 5.57 10.74
CA ILE A 23 -7.60 5.14 11.61
C ILE A 23 -6.19 5.31 10.98
N ILE A 24 -6.00 5.53 9.68
CA ILE A 24 -4.63 5.45 9.10
C ILE A 24 -4.22 6.73 8.36
N LYS A 25 -3.49 7.57 9.11
CA LYS A 25 -2.37 8.44 8.73
C LYS A 25 -2.47 9.23 7.41
N SER A 26 -3.30 10.26 7.40
CA SER A 26 -2.85 11.67 7.43
C SER A 26 -4.08 12.55 7.37
N SER A 27 -4.60 12.95 8.53
CA SER A 27 -5.73 13.89 8.65
C SER A 27 -5.39 15.30 8.15
N ASN A 28 -4.23 15.48 7.50
CA ASN A 28 -3.74 16.76 7.03
C ASN A 28 -3.84 16.84 5.49
N PRO A 29 -4.82 17.58 4.95
CA PRO A 29 -5.01 17.71 3.51
C PRO A 29 -3.83 18.34 2.78
N SER A 30 -2.97 19.12 3.46
CA SER A 30 -1.74 19.64 2.85
C SER A 30 -0.70 18.55 2.61
N LEU A 31 -0.57 17.58 3.52
CA LEU A 31 0.31 16.42 3.33
C LEU A 31 -0.17 15.53 2.19
N LEU A 32 -1.48 15.28 2.09
CA LEU A 32 -2.06 14.53 0.97
C LEU A 32 -1.78 15.23 -0.37
N LYS A 33 -1.92 16.56 -0.43
CA LYS A 33 -1.62 17.35 -1.62
C LYS A 33 -0.13 17.33 -1.98
N THR A 34 0.76 17.48 -1.01
CA THR A 34 2.21 17.39 -1.24
C THR A 34 2.62 16.02 -1.74
N LEU A 35 2.07 14.97 -1.14
CA LEU A 35 2.34 13.60 -1.55
C LEU A 35 1.82 13.34 -2.98
N GLN A 36 0.61 13.82 -3.33
CA GLN A 36 0.04 13.69 -4.70
C GLN A 36 0.91 14.40 -5.74
N THR A 37 1.45 15.55 -5.38
CA THR A 37 2.26 16.36 -6.29
C THR A 37 3.64 15.73 -6.58
N ASN A 38 4.08 14.78 -5.75
CA ASN A 38 5.42 14.17 -5.81
C ASN A 38 5.39 12.69 -6.26
N ASP A 39 4.40 12.30 -7.07
CA ASP A 39 4.20 10.92 -7.55
C ASP A 39 5.48 10.31 -8.18
N GLN A 40 6.15 11.08 -9.05
CA GLN A 40 7.42 10.66 -9.69
C GLN A 40 8.54 10.36 -8.68
N PHE A 41 8.62 11.14 -7.60
CA PHE A 41 9.63 10.91 -6.55
C PHE A 41 9.33 9.64 -5.77
N LEU A 42 8.06 9.36 -5.48
CA LEU A 42 7.63 8.17 -4.75
C LEU A 42 7.80 6.90 -5.58
N GLU A 43 7.50 6.96 -6.88
CA GLU A 43 7.81 5.89 -7.83
C GLU A 43 9.32 5.60 -7.83
N SER A 44 10.15 6.65 -7.83
CA SER A 44 11.61 6.49 -7.78
C SER A 44 12.11 5.82 -6.48
N ILE A 45 11.52 6.15 -5.33
CA ILE A 45 11.83 5.51 -4.04
C ILE A 45 11.50 4.02 -4.12
N GLN A 46 10.36 3.70 -4.70
CA GLN A 46 9.91 2.34 -4.81
C GLN A 46 10.77 1.49 -5.75
N GLN A 47 11.14 2.03 -6.91
CA GLN A 47 12.04 1.35 -7.84
C GLN A 47 13.41 1.10 -7.20
N ARG A 48 13.94 2.08 -6.44
CA ARG A 48 15.19 1.93 -5.70
C ARG A 48 15.11 0.86 -4.61
N PHE A 49 13.99 0.80 -3.89
CA PHE A 49 13.74 -0.24 -2.89
C PHE A 49 13.75 -1.63 -3.53
N LEU A 50 13.07 -1.80 -4.67
CA LEU A 50 13.08 -3.05 -5.42
C LEU A 50 14.46 -3.44 -5.96
N ALA A 51 15.24 -2.47 -6.45
CA ALA A 51 16.61 -2.70 -6.91
C ALA A 51 17.49 -3.19 -5.76
N MET A 52 17.42 -2.51 -4.60
CA MET A 52 18.15 -2.91 -3.39
C MET A 52 17.82 -4.35 -2.99
N LEU A 53 16.56 -4.75 -3.03
CA LEU A 53 16.15 -6.12 -2.68
C LEU A 53 16.71 -7.18 -3.63
N ARG A 54 16.85 -6.86 -4.93
CA ARG A 54 17.47 -7.77 -5.91
C ARG A 54 18.98 -7.90 -5.72
N ASP A 55 19.61 -6.86 -5.20
CA ASP A 55 21.07 -6.81 -4.99
C ASP A 55 21.51 -7.42 -3.65
N VAL A 56 20.56 -7.82 -2.78
CA VAL A 56 20.87 -8.52 -1.53
C VAL A 56 21.44 -9.91 -1.86
N PRO A 57 22.70 -10.22 -1.48
CA PRO A 57 23.31 -11.51 -1.80
C PRO A 57 22.54 -12.66 -1.16
N ASN A 58 22.28 -13.72 -1.93
CA ASN A 58 21.60 -14.95 -1.49
C ASN A 58 22.21 -15.57 -0.20
N SER A 59 23.45 -15.23 0.15
CA SER A 59 24.18 -15.72 1.32
C SER A 59 24.00 -14.90 2.62
N ARG A 60 23.39 -13.71 2.57
CA ARG A 60 23.22 -12.79 3.73
C ARG A 60 21.78 -12.73 4.26
N SER A 61 21.13 -13.88 4.38
CA SER A 61 19.71 -14.08 4.75
C SER A 61 18.71 -13.61 3.68
N GLY A 62 17.95 -14.56 3.15
CA GLY A 62 16.90 -14.33 2.16
C GLY A 62 15.79 -13.47 2.76
N ILE A 63 15.72 -12.21 2.34
CA ILE A 63 14.63 -11.31 2.72
C ILE A 63 13.37 -11.83 2.04
N GLU A 64 12.50 -12.46 2.82
CA GLU A 64 11.19 -12.90 2.34
C GLU A 64 10.20 -11.73 2.45
N ILE A 65 9.58 -11.38 1.34
CA ILE A 65 8.56 -10.33 1.30
C ILE A 65 7.23 -10.98 0.93
N THR A 66 6.23 -10.67 1.75
CA THR A 66 4.83 -11.01 1.49
C THR A 66 4.01 -9.73 1.49
N CYS A 67 3.25 -9.53 0.42
CA CYS A 67 2.33 -8.42 0.25
C CYS A 67 0.91 -8.86 0.62
N PHE A 68 0.11 -7.93 1.12
CA PHE A 68 -1.26 -8.18 1.55
C PHE A 68 -2.21 -7.19 0.91
N TYR A 69 -3.40 -7.67 0.50
CA TYR A 69 -4.45 -6.83 -0.07
C TYR A 69 -5.81 -7.11 0.57
N GLU A 70 -6.71 -6.14 0.48
CA GLU A 70 -8.08 -6.26 1.00
C GLU A 70 -9.02 -6.94 -0.02
N GLU A 71 -9.79 -7.92 0.43
CA GLU A 71 -10.80 -8.56 -0.41
C GLU A 71 -12.14 -7.83 -0.39
N LEU A 72 -12.46 -7.14 0.71
CA LEU A 72 -13.69 -6.38 0.86
C LEU A 72 -13.42 -4.88 0.72
N PRO A 73 -14.32 -4.11 0.08
CA PRO A 73 -14.18 -2.66 -0.01
C PRO A 73 -14.62 -1.95 1.28
N LEU A 74 -14.15 -0.71 1.47
CA LEU A 74 -14.77 0.25 2.37
C LEU A 74 -16.07 0.79 1.76
N ALA A 75 -17.07 1.07 2.61
CA ALA A 75 -18.29 1.74 2.19
C ALA A 75 -17.95 3.11 1.57
N MET A 76 -18.46 3.36 0.35
CA MET A 76 -18.29 4.59 -0.45
C MET A 76 -16.87 4.86 -0.98
N ALA A 77 -15.87 4.04 -0.68
CA ALA A 77 -14.48 4.32 -1.06
C ALA A 77 -13.75 3.18 -1.80
N GLY A 78 -14.43 2.06 -2.03
CA GLY A 78 -13.85 0.93 -2.75
C GLY A 78 -12.69 0.30 -1.97
N LYS A 79 -11.73 -0.28 -2.70
CA LYS A 79 -10.54 -0.90 -2.09
C LYS A 79 -9.39 0.09 -2.04
N VAL A 80 -8.79 0.25 -0.86
CA VAL A 80 -7.63 1.11 -0.63
C VAL A 80 -6.35 0.42 -1.11
N VAL A 81 -6.18 -0.86 -0.79
CA VAL A 81 -5.08 -1.69 -1.29
C VAL A 81 -5.63 -2.88 -2.06
N SER A 82 -5.80 -2.69 -3.37
CA SER A 82 -6.20 -3.74 -4.29
C SER A 82 -5.08 -4.78 -4.51
N LYS A 83 -5.43 -5.96 -5.03
CA LYS A 83 -4.43 -6.96 -5.44
C LYS A 83 -3.41 -6.39 -6.42
N LYS A 84 -3.87 -5.65 -7.44
CA LYS A 84 -3.01 -5.04 -8.46
C LYS A 84 -2.00 -4.10 -7.81
N SER A 85 -2.48 -3.27 -6.90
CA SER A 85 -1.65 -2.27 -6.25
C SER A 85 -0.75 -2.85 -5.16
N ALA A 86 -1.09 -4.00 -4.57
CA ALA A 86 -0.21 -4.74 -3.65
C ALA A 86 0.80 -5.66 -4.36
N THR A 87 0.74 -5.81 -5.69
CA THR A 87 1.57 -6.78 -6.39
C THR A 87 2.98 -6.26 -6.60
N PHE A 88 3.95 -6.98 -6.04
CA PHE A 88 5.35 -6.88 -6.44
C PHE A 88 5.74 -8.11 -7.29
N PRO A 89 6.23 -7.92 -8.53
CA PRO A 89 6.67 -9.04 -9.35
C PRO A 89 7.74 -9.88 -8.65
N GLY A 90 7.49 -11.19 -8.55
CA GLY A 90 8.40 -12.15 -7.92
C GLY A 90 8.19 -12.37 -6.42
N TYR A 91 7.19 -11.73 -5.79
CA TYR A 91 6.90 -11.88 -4.36
C TYR A 91 5.48 -12.40 -4.11
N ASN A 92 5.28 -13.04 -2.95
CA ASN A 92 3.99 -13.59 -2.57
C ASN A 92 2.98 -12.47 -2.26
N VAL A 93 1.73 -12.67 -2.70
CA VAL A 93 0.63 -11.73 -2.50
C VAL A 93 -0.56 -12.48 -1.91
N ILE A 94 -0.98 -12.11 -0.70
CA ILE A 94 -2.03 -12.77 0.08
C ILE A 94 -3.25 -11.85 0.23
N GLY A 95 -4.43 -12.39 -0.02
CA GLY A 95 -5.69 -11.70 0.25
C GLY A 95 -6.13 -11.87 1.70
N ILE A 96 -6.62 -10.80 2.33
CA ILE A 96 -7.29 -10.85 3.63
C ILE A 96 -8.78 -10.55 3.41
N HIS A 97 -9.64 -11.45 3.88
CA HIS A 97 -11.10 -11.30 3.80
C HIS A 97 -11.65 -10.24 4.78
N ALA A 98 -11.24 -9.00 4.58
CA ALA A 98 -11.61 -7.84 5.36
C ALA A 98 -11.43 -6.58 4.50
N ASN A 99 -12.00 -5.46 4.93
CA ASN A 99 -11.72 -4.15 4.34
C ASN A 99 -10.40 -3.58 4.91
N HIS A 100 -9.92 -2.46 4.35
CA HIS A 100 -8.68 -1.83 4.79
C HIS A 100 -8.59 -1.55 6.29
N ARG A 101 -9.71 -1.17 6.92
CA ARG A 101 -9.78 -0.85 8.35
C ARG A 101 -9.70 -2.11 9.21
N ASP A 102 -10.29 -3.19 8.74
CA ASP A 102 -10.47 -4.41 9.51
C ASP A 102 -9.35 -5.43 9.26
N MET A 103 -8.68 -5.40 8.09
CA MET A 103 -7.58 -6.31 7.75
C MET A 103 -6.33 -6.13 8.63
N VAL A 104 -6.22 -4.99 9.32
CA VAL A 104 -5.10 -4.65 10.23
C VAL A 104 -5.44 -4.84 11.70
N ARG A 105 -6.62 -5.38 12.02
CA ARG A 105 -7.09 -5.59 13.39
C ARG A 105 -6.92 -7.03 13.79
N PHE A 106 -6.54 -7.25 15.04
CA PHE A 106 -6.65 -8.55 15.67
C PHE A 106 -8.09 -8.73 16.15
N PHE A 107 -8.74 -9.81 15.72
CA PHE A 107 -9.97 -10.27 16.35
C PHE A 107 -9.61 -10.77 17.76
N LYS A 108 -10.41 -10.37 18.75
CA LYS A 108 -10.26 -10.80 20.15
C LYS A 108 -11.33 -11.82 20.48
#